data_AF-A0A317K0S1-F1
#
_entry.id   AF-A0A317K0S1-F1
#
_cell.length_a   1.000
_cell.length_b   1.000
_cell.length_c   1.000
_cell.angle_alpha   90.00
_cell.angle_beta   90.00
_cell.angle_gamma   90.00
#
_symmetry.space_group_name_H-M   'P 1'
#
loop_
_entity.id
_entity.type
_entity.pdbx_description
1 polymer ?
#
loop_
_entity_poly.entity_id
_entity_poly.type
_entity_poly.pdbx_seq_one_letter_code
_entity_poly.pdbx_strand_id
1 'polypeptide(L)'
;MGADDGTVGRDRPPTTSRWSGRRLPRSALPGTVFFAVAAPCGLIAAIGGVVERDLVLFVGGAVIALLFGSLLGLLVVASSRGSGAAPTLAQSPGGTSGVRFGYSTIAYFWFTTVLVMCVVVGLIVAVATGTSGSVFGGVVGVVFAGMAVLLAWYLVALLRLAPGELLLSPAGIAHRGLTSLYSVPWSAVQAVEAWRLGTSVIVVKADPSPESVVRRYTGRFDTGELRFLPFLLVRTYWLAADREAVLSALAFYHAHPELRGELATPEAVRRIAEGRTGS
;
A
#
# COMPACT_ATOMS: atom_id res chain seq x y z
N MET A 1 -6.06 12.07 -46.61
CA MET A 1 -6.66 11.85 -45.27
C MET A 1 -5.87 10.71 -44.63
N GLY A 2 -4.71 11.03 -44.08
CA GLY A 2 -3.77 10.06 -43.52
C GLY A 2 -4.08 9.86 -42.05
N ALA A 3 -4.41 8.63 -41.66
CA ALA A 3 -4.54 8.25 -40.27
C ALA A 3 -3.16 8.28 -39.64
N ASP A 4 -2.99 9.22 -38.72
CA ASP A 4 -1.82 9.33 -37.85
C ASP A 4 -1.89 8.17 -36.85
N ASP A 5 -1.24 7.06 -37.20
CA ASP A 5 -0.93 5.96 -36.29
C ASP A 5 0.01 6.49 -35.22
N GLY A 6 -0.57 7.12 -34.19
CA GLY A 6 0.04 7.41 -32.91
C GLY A 6 0.35 6.11 -32.19
N THR A 7 1.31 5.36 -32.73
CA THR A 7 1.83 4.11 -32.19
C THR A 7 2.21 4.34 -30.74
N VAL A 8 1.43 3.69 -29.89
CA VAL A 8 1.57 3.59 -28.45
C VAL A 8 2.92 2.94 -28.15
N GLY A 9 3.98 3.75 -28.09
CA GLY A 9 5.28 3.36 -27.57
C GLY A 9 5.26 3.24 -26.04
N ARG A 10 4.29 2.52 -25.46
CA ARG A 10 4.11 2.39 -24.00
C ARG A 10 4.60 1.09 -23.37
N ASP A 11 4.91 0.04 -24.14
CA ASP A 11 5.00 -1.30 -23.53
C ASP A 11 6.37 -1.97 -23.64
N ARG A 12 7.46 -1.21 -23.65
CA ARG A 12 8.75 -1.81 -23.23
C ARG A 12 8.86 -1.71 -21.72
N PRO A 13 8.91 -2.84 -20.99
CA PRO A 13 9.15 -2.79 -19.56
C PRO A 13 10.47 -2.03 -19.33
N PRO A 14 10.50 -1.09 -18.36
CA PRO A 14 11.71 -0.36 -18.08
C PRO A 14 12.83 -1.36 -17.78
N THR A 15 13.94 -1.27 -18.51
CA THR A 15 15.15 -2.04 -18.18
C THR A 15 15.51 -1.76 -16.73
N THR A 16 15.89 -2.81 -15.99
CA THR A 16 16.16 -2.78 -14.54
C THR A 16 17.04 -1.59 -14.10
N SER A 17 17.98 -1.16 -14.96
CA SER A 17 18.87 -0.02 -14.74
C SER A 17 18.21 1.38 -14.66
N ARG A 18 16.94 1.53 -15.04
CA ARG A 18 16.21 2.83 -14.97
C ARG A 18 15.05 2.86 -13.98
N TRP A 19 14.76 1.77 -13.30
CA TRP A 19 13.66 1.73 -12.35
C TRP A 19 14.09 2.32 -11.01
N SER A 20 13.94 3.64 -10.84
CA SER A 20 14.36 4.31 -9.59
C SER A 20 13.39 4.09 -8.40
N GLY A 21 12.29 3.38 -8.62
CA GLY A 21 11.19 3.23 -7.65
C GLY A 21 10.56 4.54 -7.15
N ARG A 22 10.98 5.73 -7.64
CA ARG A 22 10.89 7.01 -6.90
C ARG A 22 10.00 8.10 -7.48
N ARG A 23 9.02 7.80 -8.32
CA ARG A 23 8.21 8.87 -8.93
C ARG A 23 6.75 8.77 -8.52
N LEU A 24 6.34 9.65 -7.58
CA LEU A 24 4.97 10.13 -7.57
C LEU A 24 4.61 10.51 -9.02
N PRO A 25 3.45 10.07 -9.53
CA PRO A 25 3.03 10.50 -10.85
C PRO A 25 2.92 12.03 -10.83
N ARG A 26 3.29 12.72 -11.91
CA ARG A 26 3.17 14.20 -11.98
C ARG A 26 1.75 14.67 -11.68
N SER A 27 0.75 13.83 -11.96
CA SER A 27 -0.65 14.04 -11.60
C SER A 27 -0.92 14.11 -10.10
N ALA A 28 -0.03 13.62 -9.24
CA ALA A 28 -0.17 13.74 -7.78
C ALA A 28 0.28 15.12 -7.25
N LEU A 29 1.08 15.89 -8.02
CA LEU A 29 1.62 17.18 -7.56
C LEU A 29 0.54 18.19 -7.16
N PRO A 30 -0.55 18.41 -7.93
CA PRO A 30 -1.60 19.34 -7.53
C PRO A 30 -2.24 18.94 -6.19
N GLY A 31 -2.47 17.64 -5.99
CA GLY A 31 -3.00 17.10 -4.73
C GLY A 31 -2.04 17.32 -3.56
N THR A 32 -0.75 17.07 -3.76
CA THR A 32 0.27 17.33 -2.73
C THR A 32 0.33 18.81 -2.34
N VAL A 33 0.32 19.74 -3.31
CA VAL A 33 0.31 21.18 -3.05
C VAL A 33 -0.96 21.58 -2.30
N PHE A 34 -2.12 21.08 -2.74
CA PHE A 34 -3.39 21.34 -2.06
C PHE A 34 -3.36 20.87 -0.60
N PHE A 35 -2.90 19.65 -0.32
CA PHE A 35 -2.80 19.14 1.04
C PHE A 35 -1.80 19.93 1.89
N ALA A 36 -0.68 20.35 1.30
CA ALA A 36 0.34 21.17 1.95
C ALA A 36 -0.15 22.57 2.32
N VAL A 37 -1.15 23.11 1.62
CA VAL A 37 -1.78 24.40 1.95
C VAL A 37 -2.98 24.22 2.87
N ALA A 38 -3.83 23.22 2.63
CA ALA A 38 -5.04 22.99 3.42
C ALA A 38 -4.72 22.62 4.88
N ALA A 39 -3.69 21.80 5.11
CA ALA A 39 -3.29 21.39 6.46
C ALA A 39 -2.91 22.58 7.37
N PRO A 40 -1.99 23.49 6.98
CA PRO A 40 -1.67 24.65 7.81
C PRO A 40 -2.84 25.65 7.92
N CYS A 41 -3.66 25.83 6.88
CA CYS A 41 -4.87 26.65 6.99
C CYS A 41 -5.83 26.10 8.06
N GLY A 42 -6.05 24.78 8.08
CA GLY A 42 -6.83 24.12 9.13
C GLY A 42 -6.22 24.32 10.51
N LEU A 43 -4.89 24.22 10.63
CA LEU A 43 -4.18 24.44 11.90
C LEU A 43 -4.33 25.88 12.40
N ILE A 44 -4.21 26.87 11.50
CA ILE A 44 -4.41 28.29 11.81
C ILE A 44 -5.84 28.54 12.27
N ALA A 45 -6.84 27.98 11.58
CA ALA A 45 -8.24 28.06 11.98
C ALA A 45 -8.46 27.43 13.36
N ALA A 46 -7.85 26.27 13.64
CA ALA A 46 -7.95 25.62 14.93
C ALA A 46 -7.40 26.52 16.06
N ILE A 47 -6.22 27.11 15.86
CA ILE A 47 -5.61 28.03 16.83
C ILE A 47 -6.48 29.27 17.03
N GLY A 48 -7.00 29.86 15.94
CA GLY A 48 -7.92 31.00 16.00
C GLY A 48 -9.18 30.69 16.82
N GLY A 49 -9.79 29.52 16.61
CA GLY A 49 -10.95 29.07 17.39
C GLY A 49 -10.67 28.94 18.90
N VAL A 50 -9.45 28.53 19.29
CA VAL A 50 -9.07 28.51 20.72
C VAL A 50 -8.97 29.94 21.28
N VAL A 51 -8.37 30.87 20.54
CA VAL A 51 -8.20 32.27 20.96
C VAL A 51 -9.55 32.97 21.10
N GLU A 52 -10.44 32.76 20.13
CA GLU A 52 -11.78 33.37 20.09
C GLU A 52 -12.81 32.62 20.96
N ARG A 53 -12.45 31.45 21.51
CA ARG A 53 -13.34 30.51 22.20
C ARG A 53 -14.50 30.02 21.32
N ASP A 54 -14.27 29.95 20.00
CA ASP A 54 -15.18 29.37 19.02
C ASP A 54 -14.87 27.88 18.83
N LEU A 55 -15.72 27.03 19.43
CA LEU A 55 -15.60 25.59 19.36
C LEU A 55 -15.78 25.05 17.93
N VAL A 56 -16.63 25.68 17.12
CA VAL A 56 -16.90 25.23 15.74
C VAL A 56 -15.67 25.44 14.88
N LEU A 57 -15.08 26.64 14.96
CA LEU A 57 -13.85 26.97 14.25
C LEU A 57 -12.68 26.08 14.70
N PHE A 58 -12.56 25.82 16.01
CA PHE A 58 -11.55 24.91 16.55
C PHE A 58 -11.67 23.49 15.98
N VAL A 59 -12.86 22.87 16.12
CA VAL A 59 -13.09 21.48 15.69
C VAL A 59 -12.96 21.34 14.18
N GLY A 60 -13.56 22.26 13.42
CA GLY A 60 -13.46 22.26 11.96
C GLY A 60 -12.02 22.40 11.47
N GLY A 61 -11.28 23.36 12.03
CA GLY A 61 -9.85 23.55 11.75
C GLY A 61 -9.02 22.31 12.07
N ALA A 62 -9.23 21.70 13.24
CA ALA A 62 -8.52 20.51 13.68
C ALA A 62 -8.78 19.30 12.75
N VAL A 63 -10.03 19.09 12.33
CA VAL A 63 -10.40 18.04 11.37
C VAL A 63 -9.69 18.24 10.03
N ILE A 64 -9.71 19.47 9.50
CA ILE A 64 -9.03 19.82 8.24
C ILE A 64 -7.51 19.57 8.38
N ALA A 65 -6.90 20.07 9.45
CA ALA A 65 -5.46 19.90 9.70
C ALA A 65 -5.05 18.43 9.77
N LEU A 66 -5.78 17.63 10.54
CA LEU A 66 -5.47 16.21 10.74
C LEU A 66 -5.69 15.39 9.46
N LEU A 67 -6.80 15.61 8.75
CA LEU A 67 -7.10 14.86 7.53
C LEU A 67 -6.08 15.15 6.44
N PHE A 68 -5.87 16.43 6.10
CA PHE A 68 -4.96 16.82 5.02
C PHE A 68 -3.48 16.63 5.42
N GLY A 69 -3.13 16.84 6.68
CA GLY A 69 -1.81 16.53 7.20
C GLY A 69 -1.49 15.03 7.10
N SER A 70 -2.46 14.17 7.40
CA SER A 70 -2.29 12.71 7.29
C SER A 70 -2.18 12.24 5.84
N LEU A 71 -2.97 12.81 4.93
CA LEU A 71 -2.86 12.54 3.50
C LEU A 71 -1.49 12.98 2.95
N LEU A 72 -1.02 14.16 3.35
CA LEU A 72 0.32 14.63 2.98
C LEU A 72 1.41 13.70 3.54
N GLY A 73 1.33 13.34 4.81
CA GLY A 73 2.25 12.39 5.46
C GLY A 73 2.29 11.05 4.73
N LEU A 74 1.13 10.49 4.38
CA LEU A 74 1.02 9.26 3.59
C LEU A 74 1.68 9.40 2.21
N LEU A 75 1.44 10.50 1.50
CA LEU A 75 2.05 10.75 0.19
C LEU A 75 3.58 10.90 0.28
N VAL A 76 4.07 11.62 1.29
CA VAL A 76 5.52 11.78 1.53
C VAL A 76 6.15 10.42 1.79
N VAL A 77 5.58 9.61 2.67
CA VAL A 77 6.08 8.26 2.97
C VAL A 77 6.01 7.35 1.74
N ALA A 78 4.90 7.36 0.99
CA ALA A 78 4.73 6.59 -0.22
C ALA A 78 5.76 6.98 -1.30
N SER A 79 6.12 8.27 -1.36
CA SER A 79 7.13 8.80 -2.29
C SER A 79 8.57 8.53 -1.87
N SER A 80 8.81 8.26 -0.59
CA SER A 80 10.14 7.98 -0.05
C SER A 80 10.72 6.68 -0.63
N ARG A 81 12.02 6.42 -0.39
CA ARG A 81 12.70 5.20 -0.87
C ARG A 81 12.32 3.94 -0.07
N GLY A 82 11.42 4.06 0.92
CA GLY A 82 11.38 3.14 2.05
C GLY A 82 12.34 3.62 3.14
N SER A 83 12.23 3.03 4.34
CA SER A 83 13.15 3.32 5.45
C SER A 83 14.51 2.63 5.29
N GLY A 84 14.66 1.78 4.27
CA GLY A 84 15.84 0.92 4.14
C GLY A 84 15.88 -0.18 5.20
N ALA A 85 14.71 -0.57 5.73
CA ALA A 85 14.64 -1.63 6.73
C ALA A 85 15.29 -2.90 6.18
N ALA A 86 16.22 -3.46 6.95
CA ALA A 86 16.93 -4.66 6.55
C ALA A 86 15.96 -5.86 6.45
N PRO A 87 16.17 -6.77 5.48
CA PRO A 87 15.47 -8.04 5.47
C PRO A 87 15.74 -8.83 6.76
N THR A 88 14.76 -9.62 7.19
CA THR A 88 14.87 -10.44 8.42
C THR A 88 14.46 -11.87 8.11
N LEU A 89 14.96 -12.87 8.84
CA LEU A 89 14.39 -14.21 8.75
C LEU A 89 13.04 -14.27 9.47
N ALA A 90 12.07 -14.94 8.88
CA ALA A 90 10.78 -15.23 9.49
C ALA A 90 10.25 -16.59 9.06
N GLN A 91 9.38 -17.17 9.88
CA GLN A 91 8.72 -18.43 9.57
C GLN A 91 7.53 -18.20 8.62
N SER A 92 7.49 -18.96 7.54
CA SER A 92 6.33 -19.04 6.64
C SER A 92 5.14 -19.68 7.37
N PRO A 93 3.89 -19.39 6.97
CA PRO A 93 2.72 -20.14 7.43
C PRO A 93 2.84 -21.66 7.23
N GLY A 94 3.65 -22.11 6.27
CA GLY A 94 3.96 -23.53 6.05
C GLY A 94 5.08 -24.11 6.94
N GLY A 95 5.60 -23.34 7.90
CA GLY A 95 6.65 -23.79 8.84
C GLY A 95 8.08 -23.72 8.30
N THR A 96 8.29 -23.23 7.08
CA THR A 96 9.63 -23.05 6.51
C THR A 96 10.14 -21.64 6.77
N SER A 97 11.38 -21.50 7.22
CA SER A 97 12.06 -20.21 7.33
C SER A 97 12.22 -19.55 5.95
N GLY A 98 12.15 -18.22 5.90
CA GLY A 98 12.32 -17.42 4.69
C GLY A 98 12.78 -15.99 5.00
N VAL A 99 13.24 -15.29 3.97
CA VAL A 99 13.59 -13.88 4.04
C VAL A 99 12.34 -13.01 3.94
N ARG A 100 12.10 -12.21 4.98
CA ARG A 100 10.97 -11.32 5.12
C ARG A 100 11.35 -9.87 4.82
N PHE A 101 10.56 -9.25 3.94
CA PHE A 101 10.50 -7.83 3.70
C PHE A 101 9.20 -7.26 4.29
N GLY A 102 9.32 -6.59 5.43
CA GLY A 102 8.18 -5.99 6.12
C GLY A 102 7.65 -4.75 5.41
N TYR A 103 6.37 -4.45 5.63
CA TYR A 103 5.77 -3.18 5.20
C TYR A 103 6.07 -2.06 6.21
N SER A 104 6.03 -0.81 5.73
CA SER A 104 6.33 0.40 6.50
C SER A 104 5.23 0.67 7.52
N THR A 105 5.56 0.51 8.81
CA THR A 105 4.67 0.86 9.92
C THR A 105 4.23 2.33 9.89
N ILE A 106 5.10 3.22 9.41
CA ILE A 106 4.81 4.65 9.24
C ILE A 106 3.73 4.86 8.16
N ALA A 107 3.81 4.12 7.04
CA ALA A 107 2.77 4.19 6.01
C ALA A 107 1.42 3.69 6.55
N TYR A 108 1.44 2.59 7.32
CA TYR A 108 0.25 2.07 8.01
C TYR A 108 -0.32 3.07 9.00
N PHE A 109 0.52 3.74 9.78
CA PHE A 109 0.10 4.78 10.72
C PHE A 109 -0.67 5.88 9.99
N TRP A 110 -0.06 6.51 8.98
CA TRP A 110 -0.73 7.59 8.25
C TRP A 110 -2.03 7.15 7.56
N PHE A 111 -2.03 5.96 6.95
CA PHE A 111 -3.23 5.43 6.32
C PHE A 111 -4.34 5.12 7.33
N THR A 112 -3.98 4.54 8.47
CA THR A 112 -4.91 4.29 9.59
C THR A 112 -5.52 5.59 10.10
N THR A 113 -4.70 6.63 10.28
CA THR A 113 -5.18 7.95 10.71
C THR A 113 -6.17 8.54 9.71
N VAL A 114 -5.90 8.44 8.39
CA VAL A 114 -6.86 8.88 7.36
C VAL A 114 -8.18 8.12 7.48
N LEU A 115 -8.15 6.79 7.61
CA LEU A 115 -9.37 5.99 7.75
C LEU A 115 -10.15 6.34 9.01
N VAL A 116 -9.49 6.49 10.16
CA VAL A 116 -10.11 6.92 11.42
C VAL A 116 -10.77 8.29 11.27
N MET A 117 -10.08 9.26 10.65
CA MET A 117 -10.65 10.58 10.40
C MET A 117 -11.88 10.51 9.49
N CYS A 118 -11.85 9.69 8.43
CA CYS A 118 -13.02 9.49 7.56
C CYS A 118 -14.21 8.88 8.33
N VAL A 119 -13.97 7.92 9.22
CA VAL A 119 -15.01 7.34 10.09
C VAL A 119 -15.59 8.40 11.02
N VAL A 120 -14.75 9.16 11.73
CA VAL A 120 -15.18 10.19 12.68
C VAL A 120 -15.98 11.28 11.96
N VAL A 121 -15.48 11.81 10.85
CA VAL A 121 -16.19 12.84 10.06
C VAL A 121 -17.51 12.28 9.52
N GLY A 122 -17.52 11.06 9.00
CA GLY A 122 -18.73 10.41 8.53
C GLY A 122 -19.79 10.29 9.63
N LEU A 123 -19.41 9.89 10.85
CA LEU A 123 -20.32 9.83 12.00
C LEU A 123 -20.84 11.21 12.42
N ILE A 124 -19.97 12.23 12.45
CA ILE A 124 -20.39 13.61 12.78
C ILE A 124 -21.42 14.10 11.77
N VAL A 125 -21.17 13.93 10.46
CA VAL A 125 -22.11 14.30 9.40
C VAL A 125 -23.40 13.50 9.52
N ALA A 126 -23.31 12.21 9.82
CA ALA A 126 -24.48 11.35 9.97
C ALA A 126 -25.40 11.83 11.09
N VAL A 127 -24.84 12.16 12.26
CA VAL A 127 -25.60 12.69 13.40
C VAL A 127 -26.18 14.05 13.06
N ALA A 128 -25.38 14.98 12.55
CA ALA A 128 -25.82 16.35 12.25
C ALA A 128 -26.96 16.39 11.22
N THR A 129 -26.90 15.56 10.18
CA THR A 129 -27.94 15.50 9.14
C THR A 129 -29.16 14.69 9.59
N GLY A 130 -28.95 13.60 10.33
CA GLY A 130 -30.01 12.74 10.86
C GLY A 130 -30.90 13.43 11.90
N THR A 131 -30.37 14.38 12.68
CA THR A 131 -31.14 15.14 13.68
C THR A 131 -31.79 16.41 13.12
N SER A 132 -31.64 16.70 11.82
CA SER A 132 -32.21 17.90 11.19
C SER A 132 -33.74 17.93 11.12
N GLY A 133 -34.42 16.80 11.39
CA GLY A 133 -35.88 16.65 11.26
C GLY A 133 -36.38 16.57 9.81
N SER A 134 -35.50 16.69 8.82
CA SER A 134 -35.86 16.57 7.40
C SER A 134 -35.71 15.13 6.90
N VAL A 135 -36.60 14.70 5.99
CA VAL A 135 -36.51 13.38 5.35
C VAL A 135 -35.19 13.24 4.58
N PHE A 136 -34.82 14.29 3.83
CA PHE A 136 -33.56 14.31 3.09
C PHE A 136 -32.34 14.18 4.02
N GLY A 137 -32.31 14.92 5.13
CA GLY A 137 -31.25 14.82 6.13
C GLY A 137 -31.18 13.44 6.78
N GLY A 138 -32.32 12.81 7.04
CA GLY A 138 -32.39 11.42 7.50
C GLY A 138 -31.74 10.44 6.51
N VAL A 139 -32.05 10.56 5.22
CA VAL A 139 -31.45 9.72 4.16
C VAL A 139 -29.93 9.94 4.08
N VAL A 140 -29.48 11.19 4.03
CA VAL A 140 -28.05 11.53 4.03
C VAL A 140 -27.36 10.95 5.26
N GLY A 141 -27.99 11.09 6.44
CA GLY A 141 -27.47 10.58 7.70
C GLY A 141 -27.26 9.07 7.69
N VAL A 142 -28.25 8.32 7.19
CA VAL A 142 -28.16 6.85 7.04
C VAL A 142 -27.02 6.45 6.09
N VAL A 143 -26.85 7.16 4.97
CA VAL A 143 -25.77 6.88 4.01
C VAL A 143 -24.40 7.07 4.64
N PHE A 144 -24.18 8.19 5.34
CA PHE A 144 -22.90 8.46 6.00
C PHE A 144 -22.64 7.51 7.18
N ALA A 145 -23.66 7.14 7.94
CA ALA A 145 -23.54 6.13 9.00
C ALA A 145 -23.14 4.77 8.42
N GLY A 146 -23.79 4.33 7.35
CA GLY A 146 -23.46 3.08 6.66
C GLY A 146 -22.02 3.09 6.11
N MET A 147 -21.59 4.20 5.51
CA MET A 147 -20.21 4.38 5.04
C MET A 147 -19.19 4.32 6.19
N ALA A 148 -19.48 4.99 7.31
CA ALA A 148 -18.62 4.99 8.48
C ALA A 148 -18.50 3.58 9.10
N VAL A 149 -19.59 2.83 9.18
CA VAL A 149 -19.58 1.43 9.65
C VAL A 149 -18.75 0.55 8.71
N LEU A 150 -18.90 0.69 7.39
CA LEU A 150 -18.12 -0.06 6.40
C LEU A 150 -16.62 0.25 6.52
N LEU A 151 -16.25 1.53 6.64
CA LEU A 151 -14.86 1.96 6.83
C LEU A 151 -14.30 1.48 8.16
N ALA A 152 -15.07 1.50 9.25
CA ALA A 152 -14.66 0.99 10.55
C ALA A 152 -14.42 -0.53 10.51
N TRP A 153 -15.30 -1.29 9.86
CA TRP A 153 -15.09 -2.72 9.62
C TRP A 153 -13.83 -2.98 8.81
N TYR A 154 -13.62 -2.25 7.71
CA TYR A 154 -12.42 -2.35 6.89
C TYR A 154 -11.16 -2.03 7.70
N LEU A 155 -11.21 -0.99 8.54
CA LEU A 155 -10.12 -0.62 9.42
C LEU A 155 -9.77 -1.75 10.41
N VAL A 156 -10.77 -2.37 11.04
CA VAL A 156 -10.56 -3.51 11.93
C VAL A 156 -9.94 -4.69 11.18
N ALA A 157 -10.43 -4.99 9.97
CA ALA A 157 -9.88 -6.06 9.13
C ALA A 157 -8.41 -5.78 8.77
N LEU A 158 -8.09 -4.54 8.39
CA LEU A 158 -6.72 -4.11 8.08
C LEU A 158 -5.80 -4.23 9.30
N LEU A 159 -6.22 -3.75 10.48
CA LEU A 159 -5.41 -3.79 11.70
C LEU A 159 -5.13 -5.22 12.17
N ARG A 160 -6.05 -6.16 11.93
CA ARG A 160 -5.84 -7.59 12.23
C ARG A 160 -4.78 -8.25 11.35
N LEU A 161 -4.56 -7.72 10.15
CA LEU A 161 -3.62 -8.28 9.16
C LEU A 161 -2.32 -7.48 9.07
N ALA A 162 -2.27 -6.33 9.74
CA ALA A 162 -1.13 -5.45 9.76
C ALA A 162 -0.02 -6.00 10.68
N PRO A 163 1.26 -5.71 10.36
CA PRO A 163 1.73 -5.16 9.10
C PRO A 163 1.76 -6.22 7.99
N GLY A 164 1.56 -5.79 6.74
CA GLY A 164 1.80 -6.65 5.57
C GLY A 164 3.28 -7.01 5.43
N GLU A 165 3.56 -8.02 4.62
CA GLU A 165 4.92 -8.49 4.36
C GLU A 165 5.02 -9.27 3.06
N LEU A 166 6.24 -9.32 2.52
CA LEU A 166 6.63 -10.22 1.44
C LEU A 166 7.68 -11.19 2.01
N LEU A 167 7.44 -12.48 1.86
CA LEU A 167 8.30 -13.56 2.34
C LEU A 167 8.82 -14.36 1.15
N LEU A 168 10.13 -14.50 1.05
CA LEU A 168 10.81 -15.38 0.10
C LEU A 168 11.32 -16.60 0.84
N SER A 169 10.80 -17.78 0.52
CA SER A 169 11.19 -19.04 1.14
C SER A 169 11.70 -20.01 0.08
N PRO A 170 12.37 -21.12 0.45
CA PRO A 170 12.76 -22.14 -0.53
C PRO A 170 11.58 -22.71 -1.33
N ALA A 171 10.39 -22.77 -0.73
CA ALA A 171 9.18 -23.29 -1.35
C ALA A 171 8.54 -22.31 -2.36
N GLY A 172 8.65 -21.00 -2.12
CA GLY A 172 7.97 -20.01 -2.95
C GLY A 172 7.98 -18.60 -2.39
N ILE A 173 7.13 -17.78 -3.00
CA ILE A 173 6.90 -16.38 -2.65
C ILE A 173 5.55 -16.28 -1.96
N ALA A 174 5.51 -15.77 -0.74
CA ALA A 174 4.28 -15.47 -0.03
C ALA A 174 4.16 -13.96 0.20
N HIS A 175 3.04 -13.39 -0.21
CA HIS A 175 2.73 -11.98 -0.05
C HIS A 175 1.48 -11.84 0.81
N ARG A 176 1.64 -11.20 1.97
CA ARG A 176 0.54 -10.73 2.81
C ARG A 176 0.32 -9.26 2.51
N GLY A 177 -0.69 -8.98 1.68
CA GLY A 177 -1.17 -7.64 1.41
C GLY A 177 -2.01 -7.08 2.56
N LEU A 178 -2.71 -5.97 2.30
CA LEU A 178 -3.59 -5.35 3.29
C LEU A 178 -4.84 -6.18 3.59
N THR A 179 -5.35 -6.90 2.58
CA THR A 179 -6.64 -7.61 2.67
C THR A 179 -6.59 -9.03 2.13
N SER A 180 -5.42 -9.48 1.70
CA SER A 180 -5.22 -10.78 1.08
C SER A 180 -3.90 -11.40 1.52
N LEU A 181 -3.84 -12.73 1.42
CA LEU A 181 -2.61 -13.49 1.42
C LEU A 181 -2.56 -14.26 0.11
N TYR A 182 -1.46 -14.14 -0.62
CA TYR A 182 -1.21 -14.90 -1.84
C TYR A 182 0.17 -15.56 -1.77
N SER A 183 0.21 -16.89 -1.83
CA SER A 183 1.43 -17.68 -1.90
C SER A 183 1.51 -18.39 -3.24
N VAL A 184 2.68 -18.35 -3.86
CA VAL A 184 2.96 -18.93 -5.18
C VAL A 184 4.26 -19.73 -5.09
N PRO A 185 4.28 -21.01 -5.51
CA PRO A 185 5.51 -21.80 -5.53
C PRO A 185 6.46 -21.29 -6.62
N TRP A 186 7.77 -21.44 -6.41
CA TRP A 186 8.74 -20.98 -7.41
C TRP A 186 8.60 -21.66 -8.78
N SER A 187 8.11 -22.91 -8.81
CA SER A 187 7.86 -23.67 -10.03
C SER A 187 6.79 -23.02 -10.93
N ALA A 188 5.89 -22.23 -10.35
CA ALA A 188 4.85 -21.51 -11.10
C ALA A 188 5.30 -20.12 -11.54
N VAL A 189 6.42 -19.59 -11.03
CA VAL A 189 6.86 -18.22 -11.34
C VAL A 189 7.53 -18.19 -12.72
N GLN A 190 6.88 -17.52 -13.67
CA GLN A 190 7.41 -17.33 -15.02
C GLN A 190 8.37 -16.16 -15.11
N ALA A 191 8.02 -15.03 -14.47
CA ALA A 191 8.81 -13.80 -14.56
C ALA A 191 8.60 -12.92 -13.34
N VAL A 192 9.63 -12.13 -13.02
CA VAL A 192 9.58 -11.06 -12.03
C VAL A 192 9.90 -9.74 -12.75
N GLU A 193 8.95 -8.81 -12.74
CA GLU A 193 9.07 -7.55 -13.47
C GLU A 193 8.65 -6.34 -12.62
N ALA A 194 9.20 -5.18 -12.94
CA ALA A 194 8.74 -3.92 -12.37
C ALA A 194 7.77 -3.22 -13.33
N TRP A 195 6.57 -2.90 -12.83
CA TRP A 195 5.53 -2.21 -13.61
C TRP A 195 5.11 -0.90 -12.94
N ARG A 196 4.37 -0.08 -13.69
CA ARG A 196 3.77 1.16 -13.20
C ARG A 196 2.26 1.18 -13.44
N LEU A 197 1.50 0.81 -12.42
CA LEU A 197 0.02 0.84 -12.41
C LEU A 197 -0.45 2.06 -11.61
N GLY A 198 -0.14 3.26 -12.11
CA GLY A 198 -0.28 4.53 -11.38
C GLY A 198 0.82 4.72 -10.30
N THR A 199 1.10 3.67 -9.54
CA THR A 199 2.24 3.54 -8.63
C THR A 199 3.22 2.48 -9.12
N SER A 200 4.47 2.54 -8.66
CA SER A 200 5.41 1.43 -8.89
C SER A 200 4.91 0.16 -8.19
N VAL A 201 4.94 -0.96 -8.90
CA VAL A 201 4.58 -2.29 -8.41
C VAL A 201 5.61 -3.30 -8.89
N ILE A 202 5.90 -4.30 -8.07
CA ILE A 202 6.63 -5.49 -8.50
C ILE A 202 5.58 -6.54 -8.86
N VAL A 203 5.67 -7.07 -10.07
CA VAL A 203 4.75 -8.07 -10.61
C VAL A 203 5.50 -9.39 -10.71
N VAL A 204 5.01 -10.38 -9.99
CA VAL A 204 5.44 -11.77 -10.14
C VAL A 204 4.39 -12.45 -11.02
N LYS A 205 4.75 -12.65 -12.30
CA LYS A 205 3.92 -13.39 -13.24
C LYS A 205 4.05 -14.87 -12.93
N ALA A 206 2.93 -15.52 -12.68
CA ALA A 206 2.90 -16.93 -12.33
C ALA A 206 1.80 -17.65 -13.09
N ASP A 207 2.04 -18.92 -13.40
CA ASP A 207 1.00 -19.81 -13.88
C ASP A 207 0.05 -20.23 -12.76
N PRO A 208 -1.20 -20.57 -13.08
CA PRO A 208 -2.07 -21.28 -12.15
C PRO A 208 -1.38 -22.56 -11.67
N SER A 209 -1.24 -22.73 -10.36
CA SER A 209 -0.69 -23.92 -9.73
C SER A 209 -1.60 -24.40 -8.61
N PRO A 210 -1.80 -25.72 -8.45
CA PRO A 210 -2.57 -26.27 -7.34
C PRO A 210 -1.93 -26.01 -5.96
N GLU A 211 -0.63 -25.69 -5.92
CA GLU A 211 0.09 -25.33 -4.69
C GLU A 211 -0.04 -23.84 -4.35
N SER A 212 -0.57 -23.03 -5.27
CA SER A 212 -0.82 -21.62 -5.01
C SER A 212 -1.97 -21.43 -4.02
N VAL A 213 -1.76 -20.64 -2.97
CA VAL A 213 -2.74 -20.38 -1.92
C VAL A 213 -3.19 -18.93 -1.96
N VAL A 214 -4.47 -18.69 -2.21
CA VAL A 214 -5.09 -17.37 -2.12
C VAL A 214 -6.08 -17.34 -0.96
N ARG A 215 -5.90 -16.42 -0.01
CA ARG A 215 -6.88 -16.13 1.05
C ARG A 215 -7.32 -14.68 0.96
N ARG A 216 -8.64 -14.46 0.97
CA ARG A 216 -9.27 -13.13 0.93
C ARG A 216 -9.90 -12.86 2.29
N TYR A 217 -9.53 -11.77 2.94
CA TYR A 217 -10.05 -11.44 4.27
C TYR A 217 -11.23 -10.46 4.23
N THR A 218 -11.35 -9.66 3.17
CA THR A 218 -12.42 -8.65 3.00
C THR A 218 -13.43 -9.00 1.89
N GLY A 219 -13.39 -10.25 1.40
CA GLY A 219 -14.31 -10.73 0.36
C GLY A 219 -14.16 -10.00 -0.97
N ARG A 220 -15.16 -9.18 -1.34
CA ARG A 220 -15.16 -8.36 -2.58
C ARG A 220 -14.49 -6.99 -2.41
N PHE A 221 -14.26 -6.56 -1.17
CA PHE A 221 -13.64 -5.27 -0.84
C PHE A 221 -12.11 -5.39 -0.75
N ASP A 222 -11.49 -5.83 -1.84
CA ASP A 222 -10.03 -5.93 -1.97
C ASP A 222 -9.42 -4.62 -2.52
N THR A 223 -8.11 -4.44 -2.37
CA THR A 223 -7.32 -3.33 -2.93
C THR A 223 -7.12 -3.43 -4.46
N GLY A 224 -7.83 -4.36 -5.10
CA GLY A 224 -7.81 -4.62 -6.53
C GLY A 224 -6.65 -5.49 -7.00
N GLU A 225 -5.76 -5.90 -6.10
CA GLU A 225 -4.61 -6.76 -6.41
C GLU A 225 -5.06 -8.11 -6.97
N LEU A 226 -6.14 -8.69 -6.43
CA LEU A 226 -6.64 -9.99 -6.86
C LEU A 226 -7.36 -9.97 -8.22
N ARG A 227 -7.59 -8.79 -8.80
CA ARG A 227 -8.12 -8.69 -10.18
C ARG A 227 -7.09 -9.09 -11.23
N PHE A 228 -5.81 -9.14 -10.85
CA PHE A 228 -4.70 -9.48 -11.72
C PHE A 228 -4.24 -10.93 -11.57
N LEU A 229 -5.00 -11.78 -10.86
CA LEU A 229 -4.69 -13.21 -10.78
C LEU A 229 -4.57 -13.80 -12.20
N PRO A 230 -3.58 -14.66 -12.45
CA PRO A 230 -2.70 -15.32 -11.47
C PRO A 230 -1.47 -14.52 -11.01
N PHE A 231 -1.32 -13.25 -11.38
CA PHE A 231 -0.15 -12.44 -11.02
C PHE A 231 -0.17 -11.99 -9.55
N LEU A 232 0.97 -12.10 -8.88
CA LEU A 232 1.18 -11.58 -7.54
C LEU A 232 1.72 -10.15 -7.65
N LEU A 233 1.02 -9.19 -7.05
CA LEU A 233 1.34 -7.78 -7.11
C LEU A 233 1.82 -7.25 -5.77
N VAL A 234 3.08 -6.81 -5.71
CA VAL A 234 3.65 -6.16 -4.53
C VAL A 234 3.67 -4.65 -4.78
N ARG A 235 2.80 -3.92 -4.09
CA ARG A 235 2.77 -2.45 -4.14
C ARG A 235 3.96 -1.88 -3.36
N THR A 236 4.89 -1.24 -4.07
CA THR A 236 6.20 -0.91 -3.48
C THR A 236 6.13 0.24 -2.48
N TYR A 237 5.08 1.05 -2.50
CA TYR A 237 4.91 2.16 -1.57
C TYR A 237 4.57 1.70 -0.14
N TRP A 238 4.17 0.44 0.03
CA TRP A 238 4.02 -0.17 1.34
C TRP A 238 5.30 -0.79 1.87
N LEU A 239 6.30 -1.10 1.04
CA LEU A 239 7.55 -1.75 1.50
C LEU A 239 8.37 -0.82 2.41
N ALA A 240 8.83 -1.36 3.54
CA ALA A 240 9.81 -0.67 4.40
C ALA A 240 11.24 -0.81 3.87
N ALA A 241 11.54 -1.97 3.29
CA ALA A 241 12.83 -2.26 2.66
C ALA A 241 13.03 -1.44 1.38
N ASP A 242 14.29 -1.34 0.95
CA ASP A 242 14.61 -0.74 -0.35
C ASP A 242 13.97 -1.55 -1.49
N ARG A 243 13.25 -0.85 -2.35
CA ARG A 243 12.40 -1.45 -3.39
C ARG A 243 13.23 -2.13 -4.46
N GLU A 244 14.39 -1.55 -4.78
CA GLU A 244 15.35 -2.10 -5.73
C GLU A 244 15.96 -3.38 -5.17
N ALA A 245 16.35 -3.40 -3.88
CA ALA A 245 16.79 -4.61 -3.20
C ALA A 245 15.73 -5.74 -3.21
N VAL A 246 14.45 -5.43 -3.00
CA VAL A 246 13.37 -6.45 -3.06
C VAL A 246 13.21 -7.02 -4.47
N LEU A 247 13.17 -6.15 -5.48
CA LEU A 247 13.06 -6.57 -6.88
C LEU A 247 14.27 -7.42 -7.30
N SER A 248 15.48 -6.96 -6.94
CA SER A 248 16.74 -7.64 -7.21
C SER A 248 16.79 -9.02 -6.56
N ALA A 249 16.38 -9.13 -5.28
CA ALA A 249 16.30 -10.42 -4.60
C ALA A 249 15.33 -11.39 -5.29
N LEU A 250 14.11 -10.93 -5.61
CA LEU A 250 13.13 -11.75 -6.31
C LEU A 250 13.65 -12.26 -7.67
N ALA A 251 14.23 -11.36 -8.48
CA ALA A 251 14.79 -11.71 -9.78
C ALA A 251 15.98 -12.68 -9.65
N PHE A 252 16.86 -12.46 -8.68
CA PHE A 252 18.03 -13.31 -8.43
C PHE A 252 17.63 -14.74 -8.08
N TYR A 253 16.72 -14.94 -7.13
CA TYR A 253 16.27 -16.28 -6.73
C TYR A 253 15.34 -16.93 -7.75
N HIS A 254 14.68 -16.14 -8.59
CA HIS A 254 14.00 -16.67 -9.78
C HIS A 254 15.02 -17.29 -10.74
N ALA A 255 16.11 -16.59 -11.05
CA ALA A 255 17.16 -17.02 -11.97
C ALA A 255 18.08 -18.14 -11.44
N HIS A 256 18.26 -18.26 -10.12
CA HIS A 256 19.17 -19.22 -9.48
C HIS A 256 18.40 -20.23 -8.60
N PRO A 257 17.70 -21.21 -9.19
CA PRO A 257 16.90 -22.18 -8.44
C PRO A 257 17.70 -22.99 -7.42
N GLU A 258 18.96 -23.29 -7.71
CA GLU A 258 19.89 -24.00 -6.84
C GLU A 258 20.23 -23.24 -5.55
N LEU A 259 20.10 -21.91 -5.54
CA LEU A 259 20.38 -21.07 -4.38
C LEU A 259 19.15 -20.83 -3.50
N ARG A 260 17.94 -21.26 -3.92
CA ARG A 260 16.70 -21.02 -3.15
C ARG A 260 16.73 -21.66 -1.76
N GLY A 261 17.50 -22.73 -1.56
CA GLY A 261 17.71 -23.32 -0.23
C GLY A 261 18.32 -22.34 0.79
N GLU A 262 19.13 -21.38 0.32
CA GLU A 262 19.77 -20.37 1.17
C GLU A 262 18.74 -19.35 1.73
N LEU A 263 17.54 -19.22 1.13
CA LEU A 263 16.48 -18.32 1.62
C LEU A 263 16.02 -18.64 3.04
N ALA A 264 16.25 -19.88 3.51
CA ALA A 264 15.95 -20.28 4.88
C ALA A 264 17.05 -19.90 5.88
N THR A 265 18.17 -19.32 5.42
CA THR A 265 19.40 -19.14 6.22
C THR A 265 19.85 -17.68 6.31
N PRO A 266 20.67 -17.31 7.31
CA PRO A 266 21.19 -15.95 7.46
C PRO A 266 22.03 -15.46 6.25
N GLU A 267 22.59 -16.39 5.47
CA GLU A 267 23.36 -16.09 4.27
C GLU A 267 22.54 -15.33 3.23
N ALA A 268 21.27 -15.69 3.00
CA ALA A 268 20.39 -14.95 2.09
C ALA A 268 20.20 -13.50 2.56
N VAL A 269 19.91 -13.30 3.85
CA VAL A 269 19.73 -11.97 4.45
C VAL A 269 20.97 -11.12 4.23
N ARG A 270 22.16 -11.67 4.51
CA ARG A 270 23.44 -10.99 4.28
C ARG A 270 23.66 -10.66 2.81
N ARG A 271 23.44 -11.61 1.89
CA ARG A 271 23.59 -11.41 0.45
C ARG A 271 22.72 -10.26 -0.06
N ILE A 272 21.45 -10.23 0.37
CA ILE A 272 20.49 -9.19 -0.02
C ILE A 272 20.90 -7.84 0.57
N ALA A 273 21.28 -7.79 1.85
CA ALA A 273 21.71 -6.56 2.51
C ALA A 273 22.98 -5.95 1.87
N GLU A 274 23.88 -6.79 1.38
CA GLU A 274 25.10 -6.38 0.67
C GLU A 274 24.87 -6.06 -0.82
N GLY A 275 23.63 -6.19 -1.33
CA GLY A 275 23.30 -5.92 -2.73
C GLY A 275 23.88 -6.94 -3.72
N ARG A 276 24.37 -8.10 -3.24
CA ARG A 276 24.96 -9.17 -4.07
C ARG A 276 23.93 -10.01 -4.85
N THR A 277 22.75 -9.45 -5.07
CA THR A 277 21.68 -10.01 -5.91
C THR A 277 21.55 -9.27 -7.24
N GLY A 278 22.21 -8.13 -7.43
CA GLY A 278 22.23 -7.37 -8.68
C GLY A 278 23.41 -7.78 -9.56
N SER A 279 23.18 -8.73 -10.47
CA SER A 279 24.13 -9.13 -11.52
C SER A 279 23.53 -8.92 -12.89
#